data_AF-A0A821TMV1-F1
#
_entry.id   AF-A0A821TMV1-F1
#
_cell.length_a   1.000
_cell.length_b   1.000
_cell.length_c   1.000
_cell.angle_alpha   90.00
_cell.angle_beta   90.00
_cell.angle_gamma   90.00
#
_symmetry.space_group_name_H-M   'P 1'
#
loop_
_entity.id
_entity.type
_entity.pdbx_description
1 polymer ?
#
loop_
_entity_poly.entity_id
_entity_poly.type
_entity_poly.pdbx_seq_one_letter_code
_entity_poly.pdbx_strand_id
1 'polypeptide(L)'
;MQEKELARFTPYEREIRQYAVQDGRSVEFLSFPIPDQYVCRDDQKVFEFCLNLLKRLKNNHQKILVHCWGGHGRTGTIISILIGMLFQYEADDALNYNYQLKRQRFRSKGRTSHLHPRQSEQVRTVLKIYKDQQTSSIDSPIEQKNFM
;
A
#
# COMPACT_ATOMS: atom_id res chain seq x y z
N MET A 1 -0.14 0.03 23.85
CA MET A 1 -0.39 1.26 23.05
C MET A 1 -1.43 1.05 21.95
N GLN A 2 -1.54 -0.15 21.35
CA GLN A 2 -2.54 -0.50 20.32
C GLN A 2 -4.01 -0.44 20.79
N GLU A 3 -4.32 -0.81 22.05
CA GLU A 3 -5.71 -0.89 22.55
C GLU A 3 -6.46 0.45 22.58
N LYS A 4 -5.76 1.55 22.92
CA LYS A 4 -6.39 2.89 22.98
C LYS A 4 -6.80 3.42 21.60
N GLU A 5 -6.13 3.01 20.53
CA GLU A 5 -6.49 3.39 19.16
C GLU A 5 -7.62 2.54 18.62
N LEU A 6 -7.61 1.23 18.90
CA LEU A 6 -8.69 0.31 18.54
C LEU A 6 -10.01 0.69 19.21
N ALA A 7 -9.98 1.19 20.45
CA ALA A 7 -11.17 1.68 21.15
C ALA A 7 -11.84 2.89 20.48
N ARG A 8 -11.15 3.61 19.58
CA ARG A 8 -11.72 4.72 18.80
C ARG A 8 -12.36 4.28 17.50
N PHE A 9 -12.23 2.99 17.14
CA PHE A 9 -12.75 2.45 15.90
C PHE A 9 -14.10 1.78 16.16
N THR A 10 -15.15 2.23 15.50
CA THR A 10 -16.42 1.48 15.45
C THR A 10 -16.14 0.17 14.70
N PRO A 11 -16.32 -1.02 15.29
CA PRO A 11 -16.06 -2.29 14.61
C PRO A 11 -17.00 -2.44 13.41
N TYR A 12 -16.46 -2.25 12.20
CA TYR A 12 -17.21 -2.25 10.94
C TYR A 12 -17.07 -3.58 10.19
N GLU A 13 -16.20 -4.48 10.66
CA GLU A 13 -15.96 -5.76 9.99
C GLU A 13 -17.24 -6.58 9.85
N ARG A 14 -18.06 -6.63 10.91
CA ARG A 14 -19.34 -7.34 10.89
C ARG A 14 -20.29 -6.77 9.85
N GLU A 15 -20.45 -5.45 9.83
CA GLU A 15 -21.36 -4.75 8.92
C GLU A 15 -20.92 -4.94 7.46
N ILE A 16 -19.64 -4.74 7.17
CA ILE A 16 -19.10 -4.92 5.82
C ILE A 16 -19.23 -6.37 5.36
N ARG A 17 -19.02 -7.37 6.23
CA ARG A 17 -19.26 -8.77 5.89
C ARG A 17 -20.74 -9.05 5.59
N GLN A 18 -21.66 -8.46 6.35
CA GLN A 18 -23.09 -8.60 6.09
C GLN A 18 -23.47 -7.99 4.74
N TYR A 19 -23.03 -6.77 4.44
CA TYR A 19 -23.26 -6.14 3.14
C TYR A 19 -22.63 -6.92 1.99
N ALA A 20 -21.42 -7.45 2.18
CA ALA A 20 -20.75 -8.27 1.16
C ALA A 20 -21.58 -9.52 0.84
N VAL A 21 -22.08 -10.23 1.85
CA VAL A 21 -22.95 -11.41 1.66
C VAL A 21 -24.25 -11.03 0.94
N GLN A 22 -24.89 -9.92 1.33
CA GLN A 22 -26.11 -9.42 0.68
C GLN A 22 -25.89 -9.10 -0.81
N ASP A 23 -24.74 -8.52 -1.15
CA ASP A 23 -24.36 -8.18 -2.53
C ASP A 23 -23.76 -9.37 -3.31
N GLY A 24 -23.67 -10.57 -2.71
CA GLY A 24 -23.04 -11.74 -3.34
C GLY A 24 -21.52 -11.58 -3.57
N ARG A 25 -20.85 -10.74 -2.78
CA ARG A 25 -19.41 -10.46 -2.85
C ARG A 25 -18.65 -11.11 -1.70
N SER A 26 -17.40 -11.49 -1.95
CA SER A 26 -16.47 -11.87 -0.90
C SER A 26 -15.59 -10.67 -0.51
N VAL A 27 -15.30 -10.54 0.79
CA VAL A 27 -14.43 -9.49 1.33
C VAL A 27 -13.38 -10.11 2.24
N GLU A 28 -12.12 -9.72 2.03
CA GLU A 28 -10.98 -10.11 2.85
C GLU A 28 -10.48 -8.90 3.65
N PHE A 29 -10.20 -9.11 4.93
CA PHE A 29 -9.64 -8.09 5.81
C PHE A 29 -8.16 -8.40 6.05
N LEU A 30 -7.29 -7.48 5.64
CA LEU A 30 -5.86 -7.57 5.89
C LEU A 30 -5.47 -6.47 6.87
N SER A 31 -4.96 -6.87 8.04
CA SER A 31 -4.47 -5.93 9.05
C SER A 31 -2.94 -5.89 9.01
N PHE A 32 -2.39 -4.71 8.75
CA PHE A 32 -0.96 -4.44 8.88
C PHE A 32 -0.75 -3.35 9.92
N PRO A 33 -0.38 -3.71 11.16
CA PRO A 33 -0.30 -2.75 12.26
C PRO A 33 0.91 -1.82 12.08
N ILE A 34 0.66 -0.62 11.55
CA ILE A 34 1.63 0.48 11.55
C ILE A 34 1.29 1.40 12.75
N PRO A 35 2.21 1.64 13.70
CA PRO A 35 1.96 2.53 14.83
C PRO A 35 1.65 3.97 14.36
N ASP A 36 0.73 4.68 15.02
CA ASP A 36 0.32 6.03 14.59
C ASP A 36 1.48 7.04 14.66
N GLN A 37 1.60 7.91 13.66
CA GLN A 37 2.72 8.85 13.45
C GLN A 37 4.12 8.23 13.27
N TYR A 38 4.22 6.90 13.20
CA TYR A 38 5.48 6.21 12.93
C TYR A 38 5.44 5.47 11.59
N VAL A 39 6.61 5.06 11.15
CA VAL A 39 6.82 4.09 10.07
C VAL A 39 6.87 2.69 10.68
N CYS A 40 6.58 1.66 9.88
CA CYS A 40 6.98 0.31 10.29
C CYS A 40 8.51 0.32 10.44
N ARG A 41 9.04 -0.31 11.49
CA ARG A 41 10.50 -0.37 11.71
C ARG A 41 11.22 -1.29 10.71
N ASP A 42 10.45 -2.13 10.04
CA ASP A 42 10.93 -3.20 9.20
C ASP A 42 10.44 -2.95 7.77
N ASP A 43 11.32 -2.39 6.94
CA ASP A 43 11.01 -2.06 5.55
C ASP A 43 10.77 -3.32 4.71
N GLN A 44 11.37 -4.46 5.08
CA GLN A 44 11.18 -5.74 4.40
C GLN A 44 9.74 -6.24 4.61
N LYS A 45 9.19 -6.11 5.82
CA LYS A 45 7.77 -6.45 6.06
C LYS A 45 6.81 -5.54 5.29
N VAL A 46 7.13 -4.25 5.17
CA VAL A 46 6.32 -3.32 4.35
C VAL A 46 6.39 -3.73 2.88
N PHE A 47 7.58 -4.06 2.40
CA PHE A 47 7.80 -4.56 1.06
C PHE A 47 6.97 -5.82 0.77
N GLU A 48 7.07 -6.84 1.63
CA GLU A 48 6.32 -8.10 1.48
C GLU A 48 4.80 -7.88 1.50
N PHE A 49 4.32 -7.02 2.39
CA PHE A 49 2.92 -6.65 2.44
C PHE A 49 2.46 -5.95 1.15
N CYS A 50 3.22 -4.98 0.65
CA CYS A 50 2.93 -4.30 -0.60
C CYS A 50 2.99 -5.25 -1.81
N LEU A 51 3.93 -6.20 -1.82
CA LEU A 51 4.03 -7.23 -2.85
C LEU A 51 2.80 -8.17 -2.84
N ASN A 52 2.29 -8.53 -1.65
CA ASN A 52 1.05 -9.29 -1.53
C ASN A 52 -0.15 -8.52 -2.11
N LEU A 53 -0.27 -7.24 -1.79
CA LEU A 53 -1.32 -6.38 -2.34
C LEU A 53 -1.20 -6.22 -3.87
N LEU A 54 0.02 -6.05 -4.39
CA LEU A 54 0.29 -5.95 -5.82
C LEU A 54 -0.17 -7.20 -6.58
N LYS A 55 0.13 -8.39 -6.04
CA LYS A 55 -0.31 -9.67 -6.62
C LYS A 55 -1.84 -9.76 -6.67
N ARG A 56 -2.52 -9.33 -5.60
CA ARG A 56 -3.99 -9.31 -5.54
C ARG A 56 -4.62 -8.35 -6.56
N LEU A 57 -4.01 -7.17 -6.74
CA LEU A 57 -4.45 -6.19 -7.75
C LEU A 57 -4.27 -6.72 -9.17
N LYS A 58 -3.09 -7.26 -9.50
CA LYS A 58 -2.74 -7.69 -10.86
C LYS A 58 -3.38 -9.02 -11.26
N ASN A 59 -3.32 -10.03 -10.40
CA ASN A 59 -3.69 -11.40 -10.77
C ASN A 59 -5.17 -11.67 -10.52
N ASN A 60 -5.72 -11.13 -9.43
CA ASN A 60 -7.09 -11.45 -9.01
C ASN A 60 -8.09 -10.35 -9.42
N HIS A 61 -7.63 -9.28 -10.08
CA HIS A 61 -8.43 -8.10 -10.43
C HIS A 61 -9.25 -7.55 -9.25
N GLN A 62 -8.73 -7.72 -8.02
CA GLN A 62 -9.43 -7.34 -6.80
C GLN A 62 -9.43 -5.82 -6.63
N LYS A 63 -10.54 -5.27 -6.12
CA LYS A 63 -10.60 -3.89 -5.66
C LYS A 63 -10.15 -3.84 -4.21
N ILE A 64 -9.18 -2.97 -3.90
CA ILE A 64 -8.61 -2.85 -2.55
C ILE A 64 -8.96 -1.49 -1.96
N LEU A 65 -9.56 -1.50 -0.77
CA LEU A 65 -9.76 -0.31 0.05
C LEU A 65 -8.65 -0.24 1.11
N VAL A 66 -7.79 0.77 1.03
CA VAL A 66 -6.76 1.03 2.04
C VAL A 66 -7.18 2.23 2.87
N HIS A 67 -7.23 2.06 4.19
CA HIS A 67 -7.48 3.17 5.12
C HIS A 67 -6.65 3.03 6.39
N CYS A 68 -6.53 4.13 7.12
CA CYS A 68 -6.09 4.17 8.51
C CYS A 68 -7.08 5.02 9.29
N TRP A 69 -6.77 5.45 10.51
CA TRP A 69 -7.67 6.35 11.25
C TRP A 69 -7.88 7.69 10.54
N GLY A 70 -6.78 8.34 10.13
CA GLY A 70 -6.84 9.61 9.42
C GLY A 70 -6.94 9.50 7.91
N GLY A 71 -6.53 8.39 7.30
CA GLY A 71 -6.50 8.19 5.84
C GLY A 71 -5.40 8.98 5.08
N HIS A 72 -4.44 9.59 5.77
CA HIS A 72 -3.42 10.47 5.16
C HIS A 72 -2.00 9.88 5.21
N GLY A 73 -1.44 9.68 6.41
CA GLY A 73 -0.04 9.26 6.61
C GLY A 73 0.21 7.79 6.25
N ARG A 74 -0.17 6.87 7.14
CA ARG A 74 0.03 5.41 6.96
C ARG A 74 -0.55 4.89 5.64
N THR A 75 -1.79 5.30 5.32
CA THR A 75 -2.43 4.99 4.04
C THR A 75 -1.62 5.53 2.87
N GLY A 76 -1.12 6.77 2.97
CA GLY A 76 -0.36 7.40 1.89
C GLY A 76 0.96 6.67 1.62
N THR A 77 1.66 6.17 2.64
CA THR A 77 2.88 5.37 2.49
C THR A 77 2.62 4.13 1.64
N ILE A 78 1.63 3.31 2.02
CA ILE A 78 1.30 2.09 1.29
C ILE A 78 0.85 2.40 -0.15
N ILE A 79 -0.01 3.41 -0.33
CA ILE A 79 -0.49 3.81 -1.66
C ILE A 79 0.66 4.30 -2.55
N SER A 80 1.60 5.10 -2.03
CA SER A 80 2.75 5.56 -2.80
C SER A 80 3.67 4.40 -3.21
N ILE A 81 3.91 3.43 -2.33
CA ILE A 81 4.68 2.23 -2.70
C ILE A 81 3.97 1.45 -3.81
N LEU A 82 2.65 1.25 -3.69
CA LEU A 82 1.88 0.53 -4.71
C LEU A 82 1.89 1.24 -6.06
N ILE A 83 1.76 2.58 -6.09
CA ILE A 83 1.90 3.39 -7.31
C ILE A 83 3.27 3.18 -7.95
N GLY A 84 4.35 3.28 -7.16
CA GLY A 84 5.71 3.05 -7.64
C GLY A 84 5.90 1.66 -8.24
N MET A 85 5.38 0.62 -7.58
CA MET A 85 5.46 -0.76 -8.08
C MET A 85 4.59 -1.01 -9.32
N LEU A 86 3.40 -0.40 -9.40
CA LEU A 86 2.45 -0.59 -10.51
C LEU A 86 2.92 0.10 -11.78
N PHE A 87 3.36 1.35 -11.68
CA PHE A 87 3.71 2.20 -12.80
C PHE A 87 5.21 2.32 -13.04
N GLN A 88 6.03 1.60 -12.26
CA GLN A 88 7.50 1.68 -12.28
C GLN A 88 8.03 3.10 -12.04
N TYR A 89 7.31 3.89 -11.24
CA TYR A 89 7.70 5.26 -10.94
C TYR A 89 8.89 5.33 -9.97
N GLU A 90 9.67 6.39 -10.08
CA GLU A 90 10.58 6.79 -9.00
C GLU A 90 9.77 7.18 -7.76
N ALA A 91 10.42 7.10 -6.60
CA ALA A 91 9.73 7.30 -5.33
C ALA A 91 9.11 8.70 -5.22
N ASP A 92 9.79 9.74 -5.68
CA ASP A 92 9.28 11.11 -5.65
C ASP A 92 8.09 11.30 -6.60
N ASP A 93 8.10 10.65 -7.76
CA ASP A 93 6.96 10.65 -8.69
C ASP A 93 5.75 9.94 -8.08
N ALA A 94 5.96 8.80 -7.43
CA ALA A 94 4.89 8.07 -6.76
C ALA A 94 4.31 8.83 -5.55
N LEU A 95 5.15 9.56 -4.81
CA LEU A 95 4.73 10.46 -3.73
C LEU A 95 3.90 11.64 -4.27
N ASN A 96 4.36 12.26 -5.36
CA ASN A 96 3.67 13.37 -6.01
C ASN A 96 2.32 12.93 -6.61
N TYR A 97 2.28 11.78 -7.29
CA TYR A 97 1.05 11.22 -7.85
C TYR A 97 0.01 10.95 -6.75
N ASN A 98 0.43 10.30 -5.65
CA ASN A 98 -0.45 10.10 -4.49
C ASN A 98 -0.95 11.43 -3.89
N TYR A 99 -0.08 12.45 -3.81
CA TYR A 99 -0.49 13.78 -3.37
C TYR A 99 -1.61 14.37 -4.23
N GLN A 100 -1.50 14.26 -5.56
CA GLN A 100 -2.53 14.71 -6.49
C GLN A 100 -3.85 13.93 -6.32
N LEU A 101 -3.79 12.60 -6.19
CA LEU A 101 -4.97 11.77 -5.93
C LEU A 101 -5.68 12.14 -4.62
N LYS A 102 -4.93 12.43 -3.55
CA LYS A 102 -5.51 12.86 -2.27
C LYS A 102 -6.33 14.15 -2.39
N ARG A 103 -5.92 15.08 -3.26
CA ARG A 103 -6.64 16.34 -3.48
C ARG A 103 -8.02 16.15 -4.08
N GLN A 104 -8.23 15.06 -4.84
CA GLN A 104 -9.51 14.72 -5.46
C GLN A 104 -10.54 14.11 -4.49
N ARG A 105 -10.13 13.77 -3.25
CA ARG A 105 -11.04 13.16 -2.27
C ARG A 105 -12.11 14.15 -1.81
N PHE A 106 -13.36 13.69 -1.68
CA PHE A 106 -14.57 14.48 -1.40
C PHE A 106 -14.54 15.36 -0.13
N ARG A 107 -13.48 15.28 0.70
CA ARG A 107 -13.29 16.13 1.90
C ARG A 107 -11.84 16.61 2.08
N SER A 108 -11.10 16.81 0.99
CA SER A 108 -9.67 17.16 1.04
C SER A 108 -9.38 18.61 1.47
N LYS A 109 -10.39 19.51 1.47
CA LYS A 109 -10.24 20.94 1.81
C LYS A 109 -9.57 21.11 3.18
N GLY A 110 -8.30 21.52 3.17
CA GLY A 110 -7.51 21.88 4.35
C GLY A 110 -6.78 20.74 5.08
N ARG A 111 -6.82 19.49 4.59
CA ARG A 111 -6.18 18.33 5.25
C ARG A 111 -5.14 17.58 4.41
N THR A 112 -4.89 18.04 3.18
CA THR A 112 -3.86 17.45 2.31
C THR A 112 -2.47 17.96 2.68
N SER A 113 -1.86 17.34 3.68
CA SER A 113 -0.42 17.47 3.89
C SER A 113 0.35 16.43 3.06
N HIS A 114 1.60 16.77 2.75
CA HIS A 114 2.57 15.78 2.32
C HIS A 114 2.74 14.70 3.40
N LEU A 115 3.26 13.55 2.97
CA LEU A 115 3.67 12.49 3.89
C LEU A 115 4.75 13.04 4.84
N HIS A 116 4.74 12.57 6.07
CA HIS A 116 5.80 12.94 7.02
C HIS A 116 7.16 12.49 6.45
N PRO A 117 8.27 13.23 6.64
CA PRO A 117 9.55 12.89 6.00
C PRO A 117 10.01 11.44 6.21
N ARG A 118 9.82 10.89 7.41
CA ARG A 118 10.10 9.46 7.70
C ARG A 118 9.31 8.50 6.82
N GLN A 119 8.04 8.81 6.55
CA GLN A 119 7.18 7.99 5.68
C GLN A 119 7.61 8.09 4.23
N SER A 120 7.99 9.28 3.77
CA SER A 120 8.55 9.47 2.42
C SER A 120 9.86 8.68 2.26
N GLU A 121 10.71 8.65 3.29
CA GLU A 121 11.95 7.88 3.26
C GLU A 121 11.68 6.36 3.19
N GLN A 122 10.73 5.86 3.97
CA GLN A 122 10.30 4.46 3.86
C GLN A 122 9.79 4.11 2.45
N VAL A 123 9.08 5.03 1.77
CA VAL A 123 8.68 4.82 0.37
C VAL A 123 9.91 4.66 -0.53
N ARG A 124 10.94 5.52 -0.36
CA ARG A 124 12.19 5.44 -1.13
C ARG A 124 12.90 4.11 -0.90
N THR A 125 13.11 3.73 0.36
CA THR A 125 13.81 2.49 0.71
C THR A 125 13.10 1.27 0.15
N VAL A 126 11.77 1.18 0.31
CA VAL A 126 11.00 0.02 -0.15
C VAL A 126 10.99 -0.08 -1.69
N LEU A 127 10.86 1.05 -2.40
CA LEU A 127 10.91 1.05 -3.86
C LEU A 127 12.30 0.73 -4.39
N LYS A 128 13.36 1.12 -3.67
CA LYS A 128 14.72 0.69 -3.98
C LYS A 128 14.87 -0.83 -3.85
N ILE A 129 14.44 -1.43 -2.74
CA ILE A 129 14.43 -2.89 -2.54
C ILE A 129 13.71 -3.60 -3.70
N TYR A 130 12.55 -3.08 -4.10
CA TYR A 130 11.78 -3.63 -5.22
C TYR A 130 12.57 -3.61 -6.53
N LYS A 131 13.22 -2.49 -6.86
CA LYS A 131 14.03 -2.36 -8.09
C LYS A 131 15.24 -3.28 -8.06
N ASP A 132 15.96 -3.31 -6.95
CA ASP A 132 17.14 -4.17 -6.77
C ASP A 132 16.79 -5.65 -6.99
N GLN A 133 15.61 -6.11 -6.52
CA GLN A 133 15.12 -7.47 -6.76
C GLN A 133 14.70 -7.73 -8.22
N GLN A 134 14.16 -6.73 -8.91
CA GLN A 134 13.82 -6.84 -10.34
C GLN A 134 15.08 -6.93 -11.20
N THR A 135 16.10 -6.11 -10.92
CA THR A 135 17.39 -6.14 -11.62
C THR A 135 18.10 -7.48 -11.39
N SER A 136 18.13 -7.97 -10.15
CA SER A 136 18.72 -9.28 -9.81
C SER A 136 18.00 -10.46 -10.47
N SER A 137 16.73 -10.31 -10.87
CA SER A 137 15.97 -11.32 -11.61
C SER A 137 16.24 -11.29 -13.11
N ILE A 138 16.73 -10.17 -13.65
CA ILE A 138 17.08 -9.98 -15.07
C ILE A 138 18.50 -10.51 -15.37
N ASP A 139 19.39 -10.51 -14.38
CA ASP A 139 20.79 -10.97 -14.53
C ASP A 139 20.99 -12.50 -14.36
N SER A 140 19.90 -13.29 -14.31
CA SER A 140 20.02 -14.75 -14.44
C SER A 140 20.21 -15.10 -15.92
N PRO A 141 21.29 -15.81 -16.32
CA PRO A 141 21.50 -16.17 -17.72
C PRO A 141 20.29 -16.92 -18.25
N ILE A 142 19.67 -16.36 -19.28
CA ILE A 142 18.65 -17.03 -20.07
C ILE A 142 19.33 -18.28 -20.66
N GLU A 143 19.04 -19.45 -20.10
CA GLU A 143 19.24 -20.71 -20.81
C GLU A 143 18.42 -20.62 -22.10
N GLN A 144 19.11 -20.36 -23.21
CA GLN A 144 18.62 -20.62 -24.55
C GLN A 144 18.39 -22.13 -24.67
N LYS A 145 17.23 -22.61 -24.22
CA LYS A 145 16.73 -23.92 -24.64
C LYS A 145 15.86 -23.72 -25.88
N ASN A 146 16.57 -23.90 -26.98
CA ASN A 146 16.11 -24.22 -28.33
C ASN A 146 14.70 -24.84 -28.35
N PHE A 147 13.77 -24.16 -29.01
CA PHE A 147 12.67 -24.83 -29.69
C PHE A 147 13.23 -25.44 -30.97
N MET A 148 13.40 -26.76 -30.97
CA MET A 148 13.36 -27.61 -32.17
C MET A 148 11.98 -28.25 -32.23
#